data_AF-A0A9E0CX28-F1
#
_entry.id   AF-A0A9E0CX28-F1
#
_cell.length_a   1.000
_cell.length_b   1.000
_cell.length_c   1.000
_cell.angle_alpha   90.00
_cell.angle_beta   90.00
_cell.angle_gamma   90.00
#
_symmetry.space_group_name_H-M   'P 1'
#
loop_
_entity.id
_entity.type
_entity.pdbx_description
1 polymer ?
#
loop_
_entity_poly.entity_id
_entity_poly.type
_entity_poly.pdbx_seq_one_letter_code
_entity_poly.pdbx_strand_id
1 'polypeptide(L)'
;ALVDRSREHGWRVLLFGSAPGVAEAAADLLVGRFPGASVHGISGPMLRDVAAMEQEWLDAITELRPDVICVALGNPKQEKWIEAFRSRLGVPVLIGVGGTLDFLVGGRRRAPDWMKRSGLEWVYRAAQEPGRLGRRYLRDAIVFAPHAARALWGRLREGKRLPRAWPATITGADVTVDLAGVEAGIYDLQALVAMARDARRAGGRVHLAGLTATTRQALDRMDVIKLFG
;
A
#
# COMPACT_ATOMS: atom_id res chain seq x y z
N ALA A 1 -1.83 6.55 -22.26
CA ALA A 1 -3.03 5.73 -21.99
C ALA A 1 -4.25 6.62 -21.75
N LEU A 2 -4.43 7.25 -20.58
CA LEU A 2 -5.61 8.10 -20.34
C LEU A 2 -5.76 9.23 -21.36
N VAL A 3 -4.71 10.04 -21.57
CA VAL A 3 -4.73 11.17 -22.52
C VAL A 3 -4.92 10.73 -23.97
N ASP A 4 -4.38 9.56 -24.32
CA ASP A 4 -4.52 9.02 -25.66
C ASP A 4 -5.97 8.57 -25.93
N ARG A 5 -6.59 7.94 -24.93
CA ARG A 5 -8.01 7.58 -24.96
C ARG A 5 -8.93 8.80 -24.88
N SER A 6 -8.55 9.83 -24.12
CA SER A 6 -9.34 11.07 -24.03
C SER A 6 -9.42 11.75 -25.40
N ARG A 7 -8.34 11.70 -26.19
CA ARG A 7 -8.33 12.16 -27.57
C ARG A 7 -9.34 11.41 -28.45
N GLU A 8 -9.40 10.08 -28.35
CA GLU A 8 -10.34 9.25 -29.14
C GLU A 8 -11.81 9.57 -28.84
N HIS A 9 -12.13 9.94 -27.60
CA HIS A 9 -13.48 10.22 -27.15
C HIS A 9 -13.81 11.72 -27.04
N GLY A 10 -12.87 12.62 -27.33
CA GLY A 10 -13.04 14.06 -27.18
C GLY A 10 -13.18 14.54 -25.72
N TRP A 11 -12.69 13.77 -24.75
CA TRP A 11 -12.75 14.13 -23.34
C TRP A 11 -11.75 15.24 -23.00
N ARG A 12 -12.20 16.16 -22.14
CA ARG A 12 -11.39 17.22 -21.55
C ARG A 12 -10.77 16.74 -20.25
N VAL A 13 -9.44 16.67 -20.23
CA VAL A 13 -8.66 16.25 -19.06
C VAL A 13 -8.11 17.49 -18.38
N LEU A 14 -8.43 17.68 -17.11
CA LEU A 14 -7.83 18.68 -16.25
C LEU A 14 -6.75 18.04 -15.36
N LEU A 15 -5.56 18.62 -15.35
CA LEU A 15 -4.50 18.34 -14.39
C LEU A 15 -4.57 19.41 -13.30
N PHE A 16 -4.89 19.02 -12.07
CA PHE A 16 -5.13 19.95 -10.97
C PHE A 16 -4.16 19.72 -9.81
N GLY A 17 -3.46 20.76 -9.35
CA GLY A 17 -2.52 20.70 -8.22
C GLY A 17 -1.04 20.68 -8.65
N SER A 18 -0.14 20.38 -7.70
CA SER A 18 1.32 20.50 -7.79
C SER A 18 1.84 21.93 -7.52
N ALA A 19 3.14 22.16 -7.72
CA ALA A 19 3.75 23.48 -7.54
C ALA A 19 3.35 24.44 -8.69
N PRO A 20 3.37 25.77 -8.46
CA PRO A 20 3.03 26.74 -9.50
C PRO A 20 3.74 26.46 -10.84
N GLY A 21 2.97 26.40 -11.92
CA GLY A 21 3.44 26.17 -13.29
C GLY A 21 3.64 24.69 -13.66
N VAL A 22 3.57 23.75 -12.72
CA VAL A 22 3.82 22.32 -13.02
C VAL A 22 2.65 21.68 -13.77
N ALA A 23 1.41 21.96 -13.37
CA ALA A 23 0.25 21.39 -14.05
C ALA A 23 0.10 21.93 -15.48
N GLU A 24 0.36 23.22 -15.67
CA GLU A 24 0.33 23.91 -16.96
C GLU A 24 1.40 23.33 -17.89
N ALA A 25 2.65 23.27 -17.44
CA ALA A 25 3.73 22.66 -18.22
C ALA A 25 3.48 21.17 -18.53
N ALA A 26 2.86 20.43 -17.61
CA ALA A 26 2.47 19.04 -17.85
C ALA A 26 1.38 18.93 -18.93
N ALA A 27 0.42 19.87 -18.95
CA ALA A 27 -0.61 19.93 -19.97
C ALA A 27 0.01 20.22 -21.35
N ASP A 28 0.89 21.21 -21.46
CA ASP A 28 1.59 21.56 -22.70
C ASP A 28 2.38 20.38 -23.27
N LEU A 29 3.13 19.68 -22.41
CA LEU A 29 3.87 18.47 -22.79
C LEU A 29 2.95 17.37 -23.31
N LEU A 30 1.79 17.19 -22.68
CA LEU A 30 0.82 16.17 -23.08
C LEU A 30 0.10 16.52 -24.38
N VAL A 31 -0.24 17.79 -24.60
CA VAL A 31 -0.80 18.27 -25.88
C VAL A 31 0.21 18.10 -27.00
N GLY A 32 1.48 18.45 -26.79
CA GLY A 32 2.55 18.25 -27.78
C GLY A 32 2.79 16.78 -28.11
N ARG A 33 2.67 15.89 -27.11
CA ARG A 33 2.83 14.43 -27.30
C ARG A 33 1.61 13.75 -27.92
N PHE A 34 0.42 14.27 -27.68
CA PHE A 34 -0.85 13.73 -28.17
C PHE A 34 -1.65 14.81 -28.91
N PRO A 35 -1.27 15.14 -30.16
CA PRO A 35 -1.99 16.13 -30.95
C PRO A 35 -3.48 15.81 -31.05
N GLY A 36 -4.32 16.82 -30.78
CA GLY A 36 -5.78 16.69 -30.74
C GLY A 36 -6.36 16.32 -29.37
N ALA A 37 -5.54 16.02 -28.36
CA ALA A 37 -6.03 15.85 -26.99
C ALA A 37 -6.41 17.22 -26.37
N SER A 38 -7.52 17.27 -25.64
CA SER A 38 -7.90 18.44 -24.83
C SER A 38 -7.40 18.26 -23.40
N VAL A 39 -6.23 18.80 -23.10
CA VAL A 39 -5.60 18.72 -21.77
C VAL A 39 -5.34 20.13 -21.26
N HIS A 40 -5.73 20.38 -20.02
CA HIS A 40 -5.61 21.68 -19.35
C HIS A 40 -4.89 21.51 -18.03
N GLY A 41 -4.12 22.51 -17.61
CA GLY A 41 -3.38 22.51 -16.37
C GLY A 41 -3.81 23.65 -15.46
N ILE A 42 -4.05 23.35 -14.19
CA ILE A 42 -4.29 24.32 -13.13
C ILE A 42 -3.49 23.89 -11.91
N SER A 43 -2.35 24.55 -11.65
CA SER A 43 -1.51 24.17 -10.50
C SER A 43 -2.22 24.40 -9.16
N GLY A 44 -3.21 25.30 -9.13
CA GLY A 44 -4.04 25.58 -7.96
C GLY A 44 -3.22 26.11 -6.77
N PRO A 45 -3.86 26.29 -5.60
CA PRO A 45 -3.17 26.81 -4.43
C PRO A 45 -2.39 25.72 -3.71
N MET A 46 -1.30 26.12 -3.04
CA MET A 46 -0.60 25.27 -2.06
C MET A 46 -1.48 25.10 -0.82
N LEU A 47 -2.48 24.20 -0.90
CA LEU A 47 -3.48 24.00 0.14
C LEU A 47 -2.82 23.56 1.46
N ARG A 48 -2.86 24.42 2.49
CA ARG A 48 -2.56 24.02 3.88
C ARG A 48 -3.74 23.26 4.48
N ASP A 49 -4.94 23.74 4.21
CA ASP A 49 -6.22 23.11 4.55
C ASP A 49 -6.97 22.80 3.25
N VAL A 50 -7.58 21.62 3.18
CA VAL A 50 -8.39 21.16 2.05
C VAL A 50 -9.70 21.95 1.94
N ALA A 51 -10.21 22.47 3.06
CA ALA A 51 -11.43 23.28 3.09
C ALA A 51 -11.24 24.70 2.53
N ALA A 52 -9.99 25.16 2.41
CA ALA A 52 -9.66 26.53 2.02
C ALA A 52 -9.59 26.74 0.50
N MET A 53 -10.32 25.96 -0.30
CA MET A 53 -10.30 26.17 -1.75
C MET A 53 -11.03 27.47 -2.10
N GLU A 54 -10.30 28.36 -2.74
CA GLU A 54 -10.83 29.65 -3.19
C GLU A 54 -11.86 29.43 -4.30
N GLN A 55 -12.90 30.27 -4.29
CA GLN A 55 -14.02 30.20 -5.23
C GLN A 55 -13.54 30.30 -6.69
N GLU A 56 -12.48 31.07 -6.94
CA GLU A 56 -11.85 31.23 -8.25
C GLU A 56 -11.48 29.89 -8.91
N TRP A 57 -10.91 28.94 -8.16
CA TRP A 57 -10.52 27.64 -8.72
C TRP A 57 -11.73 26.79 -9.07
N LEU A 58 -12.78 26.87 -8.26
CA LEU A 58 -14.04 26.18 -8.55
C LEU A 58 -14.70 26.77 -9.80
N ASP A 59 -14.65 28.09 -9.96
CA ASP A 59 -15.19 28.78 -11.13
C ASP A 59 -14.40 28.38 -12.39
N ALA A 60 -13.06 28.39 -12.32
CA ALA A 60 -12.19 27.96 -13.42
C ALA A 60 -12.44 26.49 -13.82
N ILE A 61 -12.58 25.59 -12.84
CA ILE A 61 -12.90 24.17 -13.11
C ILE A 61 -14.30 24.04 -13.73
N THR A 62 -15.27 24.79 -13.23
CA THR A 62 -16.66 24.76 -13.71
C THR A 62 -16.79 25.32 -15.12
N GLU A 63 -16.05 26.38 -15.44
CA GLU A 63 -16.00 26.98 -16.78
C GLU A 63 -15.37 26.01 -17.78
N LEU A 64 -14.27 25.35 -17.39
CA LEU A 64 -13.60 24.36 -18.22
C LEU A 64 -14.50 23.13 -18.53
N ARG A 65 -15.39 22.78 -17.59
CA ARG A 65 -16.25 21.58 -17.60
C ARG A 65 -15.47 20.29 -17.94
N PRO A 66 -14.42 19.94 -17.20
CA PRO A 66 -13.63 18.76 -17.51
C PRO A 66 -14.46 17.47 -17.37
N ASP A 67 -14.13 16.47 -18.19
CA ASP A 67 -14.70 15.12 -18.09
C ASP A 67 -13.91 14.27 -17.09
N VAL A 68 -12.61 14.59 -16.94
CA VAL A 68 -11.69 13.91 -16.03
C VAL A 68 -10.81 14.94 -15.31
N ILE A 69 -10.73 14.84 -13.98
CA ILE A 69 -9.76 15.61 -13.17
C ILE A 69 -8.70 14.67 -12.59
N CYS A 70 -7.44 14.92 -12.93
CA CYS A 70 -6.26 14.30 -12.32
C CYS A 70 -5.72 15.19 -11.19
N VAL A 71 -5.95 14.82 -9.94
CA VAL A 71 -5.62 15.59 -8.74
C VAL A 71 -4.21 15.23 -8.22
N ALA A 72 -3.30 16.22 -8.23
CA ALA A 72 -1.88 16.10 -7.88
C ALA A 72 -1.51 16.85 -6.59
N LEU A 73 -2.41 16.89 -5.60
CA LEU A 73 -2.19 17.57 -4.30
C LEU A 73 -1.34 16.77 -3.30
N GLY A 74 -1.07 15.49 -3.62
CA GLY A 74 -0.37 14.56 -2.76
C GLY A 74 -1.26 13.96 -1.67
N ASN A 75 -0.86 12.79 -1.18
CA ASN A 75 -1.58 12.09 -0.12
C ASN A 75 -1.24 12.69 1.27
N PRO A 76 -2.22 12.86 2.17
CA PRO A 76 -3.65 12.47 2.06
C PRO A 76 -4.58 13.59 1.56
N LYS A 77 -4.03 14.70 1.04
CA LYS A 77 -4.80 15.90 0.70
C LYS A 77 -5.70 15.68 -0.50
N GLN A 78 -5.20 14.98 -1.52
CA GLN A 78 -5.96 14.71 -2.75
C GLN A 78 -7.24 13.90 -2.48
N GLU A 79 -7.18 12.89 -1.61
CA GLU A 79 -8.35 12.05 -1.30
C GLU A 79 -9.41 12.85 -0.55
N LYS A 80 -8.97 13.66 0.44
CA LYS A 80 -9.85 14.57 1.17
C LYS A 80 -10.48 15.63 0.26
N TRP A 81 -9.72 16.15 -0.70
CA TRP A 81 -10.19 17.14 -1.65
C TRP A 81 -11.25 16.56 -2.59
N ILE A 82 -10.99 15.36 -3.13
CA ILE A 82 -11.96 14.66 -3.98
C ILE A 82 -13.25 14.43 -3.19
N GLU A 83 -13.16 13.94 -1.95
CA GLU A 83 -14.36 13.70 -1.13
C GLU A 83 -15.14 14.98 -0.84
N ALA A 84 -14.46 16.09 -0.54
CA ALA A 84 -15.10 17.36 -0.23
C ALA A 84 -15.78 18.02 -1.44
N PHE A 85 -15.23 17.87 -2.65
CA PHE A 85 -15.66 18.66 -3.81
C PHE A 85 -16.32 17.84 -4.93
N ARG A 86 -16.27 16.50 -4.91
CA ARG A 86 -16.88 15.65 -5.96
C ARG A 86 -18.32 16.01 -6.28
N SER A 87 -19.16 16.21 -5.26
CA SER A 87 -20.58 16.50 -5.44
C SER A 87 -20.83 17.89 -6.01
N ARG A 88 -19.98 18.86 -5.65
CA ARG A 88 -20.09 20.25 -6.11
C ARG A 88 -19.58 20.43 -7.54
N LEU A 89 -18.52 19.73 -7.90
CA LEU A 89 -17.91 19.80 -9.22
C LEU A 89 -18.74 19.07 -10.29
N GLY A 90 -19.46 18.02 -9.91
CA GLY A 90 -20.30 17.26 -10.85
C GLY A 90 -19.51 16.57 -11.97
N VAL A 91 -18.19 16.41 -11.81
CA VAL A 91 -17.32 15.80 -12.82
C VAL A 91 -17.40 14.28 -12.74
N PRO A 92 -17.55 13.56 -13.87
CA PRO A 92 -17.71 12.10 -13.86
C PRO A 92 -16.54 11.35 -13.23
N VAL A 93 -15.31 11.82 -13.42
CA VAL A 93 -14.10 11.14 -12.97
C VAL A 93 -13.15 12.10 -12.26
N LEU A 94 -12.85 11.80 -11.00
CA LEU A 94 -11.79 12.46 -10.23
C LEU A 94 -10.82 11.41 -9.71
N ILE A 95 -9.53 11.53 -10.04
CA ILE A 95 -8.51 10.55 -9.63
C ILE A 95 -7.32 11.24 -8.99
N GLY A 96 -6.82 10.69 -7.89
CA GLY A 96 -5.56 11.12 -7.31
C GLY A 96 -4.36 10.56 -8.10
N VAL A 97 -3.48 11.43 -8.60
CA VAL A 97 -2.27 11.04 -9.34
C VAL A 97 -0.97 11.29 -8.57
N GLY A 98 -1.05 11.83 -7.35
CA GLY A 98 0.12 12.13 -6.53
C GLY A 98 1.13 13.02 -7.25
N GLY A 99 2.43 12.79 -7.04
CA GLY A 99 3.51 13.58 -7.65
C GLY A 99 3.79 13.26 -9.13
N THR A 100 2.84 12.67 -9.86
CA THR A 100 3.05 12.27 -11.27
C THR A 100 3.38 13.46 -12.16
N LEU A 101 2.76 14.62 -11.92
CA LEU A 101 3.01 15.83 -12.72
C LEU A 101 4.46 16.32 -12.58
N ASP A 102 5.01 16.33 -11.37
CA ASP A 102 6.41 16.67 -11.11
C ASP A 102 7.40 15.78 -11.88
N PHE A 103 7.05 14.49 -12.05
CA PHE A 103 7.86 13.57 -12.86
C PHE A 103 7.71 13.83 -14.35
N LEU A 104 6.50 14.18 -14.82
CA LEU A 104 6.25 14.47 -16.23
C LEU A 104 7.04 15.69 -16.72
N VAL A 105 7.08 16.75 -15.93
CA VAL A 105 7.82 17.98 -16.26
C VAL A 105 9.32 17.89 -15.94
N GLY A 106 9.79 16.75 -15.45
CA GLY A 106 11.21 16.53 -15.10
C GLY A 106 11.67 17.22 -13.81
N GLY A 107 10.75 17.79 -13.02
CA GLY A 107 11.03 18.44 -11.74
C GLY A 107 11.50 17.47 -10.65
N ARG A 108 11.21 16.17 -10.80
CA ARG A 108 11.75 15.10 -9.94
C ARG A 108 12.34 13.98 -10.75
N ARG A 109 13.45 13.42 -10.25
CA ARG A 109 14.08 12.26 -10.88
C ARG A 109 13.61 10.99 -10.19
N ARG A 110 13.43 9.93 -10.96
CA ARG A 110 13.19 8.58 -10.43
C ARG A 110 14.51 8.02 -9.90
N ALA A 111 14.43 7.17 -8.88
CA ALA A 111 15.59 6.44 -8.39
C ALA A 111 16.21 5.58 -9.52
N PRO A 112 17.55 5.45 -9.57
CA PRO A 112 18.23 4.50 -10.45
C PRO A 112 17.67 3.08 -10.31
N ASP A 113 17.75 2.29 -11.38
CA ASP A 113 17.17 0.94 -11.43
C ASP A 113 17.69 0.02 -10.33
N TRP A 114 18.99 0.10 -10.01
CA TRP A 114 19.57 -0.70 -8.93
C TRP A 114 18.95 -0.37 -7.57
N MET A 115 18.67 0.90 -7.28
CA MET A 115 18.02 1.30 -6.02
C MET A 115 16.57 0.83 -5.95
N LYS A 116 15.84 0.91 -7.07
CA LYS A 116 14.46 0.40 -7.14
C LYS A 116 14.42 -1.11 -6.90
N ARG A 117 15.33 -1.87 -7.51
CA ARG A 117 15.42 -3.33 -7.36
C ARG A 117 15.84 -3.74 -5.93
N SER A 118 16.65 -2.92 -5.26
CA SER A 118 17.09 -3.16 -3.88
C SER A 118 16.11 -2.60 -2.82
N GLY A 119 14.95 -2.05 -3.21
CA GLY A 119 14.00 -1.45 -2.28
C GLY A 119 14.48 -0.14 -1.62
N LEU A 120 15.52 0.49 -2.16
CA LEU A 120 16.16 1.71 -1.64
C LEU A 120 15.57 3.01 -2.21
N GLU A 121 14.46 2.93 -2.95
CA GLU A 121 13.82 4.11 -3.53
C GLU A 121 13.42 5.14 -2.46
N TRP A 122 13.06 4.69 -1.26
CA TRP A 122 12.72 5.59 -0.15
C TRP A 122 13.93 6.46 0.27
N VAL A 123 15.15 5.93 0.27
CA VAL A 123 16.38 6.69 0.58
C VAL A 123 16.59 7.78 -0.45
N TYR A 124 16.45 7.43 -1.74
CA TYR A 124 16.61 8.38 -2.83
C TYR A 124 15.56 9.50 -2.78
N ARG A 125 14.31 9.17 -2.44
CA ARG A 125 13.24 10.17 -2.25
C ARG A 125 13.47 11.04 -1.01
N ALA A 126 13.96 10.46 0.09
CA ALA A 126 14.32 11.21 1.28
C ALA A 126 15.43 12.23 1.01
N ALA A 127 16.44 11.84 0.22
CA ALA A 127 17.54 12.72 -0.18
C ALA A 127 17.09 13.86 -1.11
N GLN A 128 16.13 13.60 -2.00
CA GLN A 128 15.55 14.64 -2.86
C GLN A 128 14.65 15.62 -2.08
N GLU A 129 14.02 15.19 -0.99
CA GLU A 129 13.09 16.01 -0.21
C GLU A 129 13.32 15.89 1.31
N PRO A 130 14.48 16.34 1.82
CA PRO A 130 14.88 16.13 3.22
C PRO A 130 13.92 16.81 4.21
N GLY A 131 13.42 18.00 3.87
CA GLY A 131 12.48 18.74 4.70
C GLY A 131 11.11 18.08 4.84
N ARG A 132 10.64 17.32 3.83
CA ARG A 132 9.32 16.70 3.82
C ARG A 132 9.39 15.20 4.12
N LEU A 133 10.05 14.44 3.25
CA LEU A 133 10.13 12.98 3.36
C LEU A 133 11.17 12.55 4.38
N GLY A 134 12.32 13.23 4.46
CA GLY A 134 13.33 12.95 5.48
C GLY A 134 12.78 13.12 6.90
N ARG A 135 12.12 14.26 7.19
CA ARG A 135 11.46 14.50 8.48
C ARG A 135 10.37 13.47 8.79
N ARG A 136 9.55 13.11 7.81
CA ARG A 136 8.52 12.07 7.96
C ARG A 136 9.16 10.74 8.34
N TYR A 137 10.17 10.28 7.60
CA TYR A 137 10.81 9.00 7.88
C TYR A 137 11.53 8.98 9.22
N LEU A 138 12.15 10.08 9.63
CA LEU A 138 12.74 10.19 10.96
C LEU A 138 11.67 10.04 12.06
N ARG A 139 10.53 10.73 11.91
CA ARG A 139 9.42 10.61 12.85
C ARG A 139 8.84 9.20 12.87
N ASP A 140 8.61 8.61 11.70
CA ASP A 140 8.09 7.25 11.57
C ASP A 140 9.06 6.24 12.19
N ALA A 141 10.38 6.42 12.00
CA ALA A 141 11.41 5.60 12.63
C ALA A 141 11.41 5.74 14.15
N ILE A 142 11.28 6.96 14.70
CA ILE A 142 11.21 7.17 16.15
C ILE A 142 10.01 6.44 16.77
N VAL A 143 8.85 6.45 16.09
CA VAL A 143 7.65 5.76 16.57
C VAL A 143 7.77 4.25 16.39
N PHE A 144 8.25 3.79 15.24
CA PHE A 144 8.25 2.36 14.89
C PHE A 144 9.41 1.59 15.50
N ALA A 145 10.58 2.21 15.67
CA ALA A 145 11.77 1.57 16.23
C ALA A 145 11.54 0.91 17.59
N PRO A 146 10.88 1.52 18.60
CA PRO A 146 10.61 0.84 19.87
C PRO A 146 9.63 -0.34 19.72
N HIS A 147 8.64 -0.26 18.83
CA HIS A 147 7.74 -1.38 18.55
C HIS A 147 8.47 -2.54 17.87
N ALA A 148 9.30 -2.23 16.87
CA ALA A 148 10.14 -3.20 16.18
C ALA A 148 11.16 -3.81 17.13
N ALA A 149 11.85 -3.00 17.92
CA ALA A 149 12.81 -3.44 18.93
C ALA A 149 12.13 -4.33 19.96
N ARG A 150 10.95 -3.96 20.47
CA ARG A 150 10.17 -4.81 21.39
C ARG A 150 9.75 -6.13 20.75
N ALA A 151 9.34 -6.11 19.47
CA ALA A 151 8.97 -7.32 18.74
C ALA A 151 10.19 -8.24 18.50
N LEU A 152 11.33 -7.69 18.04
CA LEU A 152 12.58 -8.43 17.88
C LEU A 152 13.12 -8.93 19.22
N TRP A 153 13.09 -8.10 20.25
CA TRP A 153 13.52 -8.45 21.60
C TRP A 153 12.61 -9.52 22.22
N GLY A 154 11.32 -9.49 21.93
CA GLY A 154 10.38 -10.58 22.22
C GLY A 154 10.84 -11.87 21.54
N ARG A 155 11.10 -11.84 20.24
CA ARG A 155 11.59 -13.01 19.47
C ARG A 155 12.97 -13.52 19.90
N LEU A 156 13.85 -12.64 20.40
CA LEU A 156 15.19 -12.99 20.88
C LEU A 156 15.18 -13.50 22.33
N ARG A 157 14.34 -12.92 23.21
CA ARG A 157 14.14 -13.40 24.60
C ARG A 157 13.28 -14.65 24.68
N GLU A 158 12.34 -14.80 23.75
CA GLU A 158 11.68 -16.07 23.46
C GLU A 158 12.65 -16.94 22.65
N GLY A 159 13.83 -17.23 23.19
CA GLY A 159 14.73 -18.20 22.61
C GLY A 159 13.98 -19.51 22.44
N LYS A 160 13.67 -19.88 21.19
CA LYS A 160 12.91 -21.08 20.82
C LYS A 160 11.85 -21.47 21.86
N ARG A 161 11.05 -20.52 22.37
CA ARG A 161 9.90 -20.90 23.19
C ARG A 161 8.91 -21.51 22.22
N LEU A 162 8.98 -22.83 22.09
CA LEU A 162 7.87 -23.62 21.55
C LEU A 162 6.60 -23.07 22.22
N PRO A 163 5.55 -22.75 21.45
CA PRO A 163 4.33 -22.21 22.00
C PRO A 163 3.89 -23.09 23.17
N ARG A 164 3.57 -22.42 24.28
CA ARG A 164 3.06 -22.94 25.56
C ARG A 164 2.59 -24.39 25.42
N ALA A 165 3.44 -25.33 25.86
CA ALA A 165 3.28 -26.79 25.76
C ALA A 165 2.06 -27.18 24.93
N TRP A 166 2.23 -27.23 23.59
CA TRP A 166 1.23 -27.90 22.76
C TRP A 166 0.98 -29.26 23.42
N PRO A 167 -0.29 -29.68 23.62
CA PRO A 167 -0.65 -30.96 24.23
C PRO A 167 -0.29 -32.09 23.25
N ALA A 168 1.01 -32.22 23.01
CA ALA A 168 1.62 -33.10 22.06
C ALA A 168 2.33 -34.20 22.84
N THR A 169 1.92 -35.44 22.60
CA THR A 169 2.56 -36.62 23.15
C THR A 169 3.49 -37.19 22.08
N ILE A 170 4.78 -37.33 22.43
CA ILE A 170 5.80 -37.91 21.55
C ILE A 170 6.00 -39.36 21.98
N THR A 171 5.94 -40.30 21.03
CA THR A 171 6.18 -41.72 21.28
C THR A 171 7.11 -42.27 20.20
N GLY A 172 8.39 -42.38 20.52
CA GLY A 172 9.42 -42.67 19.51
C GLY A 172 9.55 -41.53 18.51
N ALA A 173 9.36 -41.82 17.22
CA ALA A 173 9.34 -40.80 16.17
C ALA A 173 7.95 -40.20 15.92
N ASP A 174 6.89 -40.79 16.46
CA ASP A 174 5.51 -40.36 16.25
C ASP A 174 5.14 -39.21 17.20
N VAL A 175 4.37 -38.25 16.68
CA VAL A 175 3.89 -37.08 17.44
C VAL A 175 2.37 -37.01 17.35
N THR A 176 1.69 -37.16 18.48
CA THR A 176 0.24 -36.95 18.57
C THR A 176 -0.03 -35.59 19.17
N VAL A 177 -0.83 -34.75 18.53
CA VAL A 177 -1.23 -33.44 19.03
C VAL A 177 -2.72 -33.44 19.34
N ASP A 178 -3.10 -33.13 20.58
CA ASP A 178 -4.49 -32.97 20.99
C ASP A 178 -4.97 -31.52 20.80
N LEU A 179 -5.88 -31.28 19.87
CA LEU A 179 -6.42 -29.94 19.61
C LEU A 179 -7.72 -29.68 20.38
N ALA A 180 -8.10 -30.54 21.33
CA ALA A 180 -9.28 -30.34 22.15
C ALA A 180 -9.19 -29.03 22.96
N GLY A 181 -10.12 -28.09 22.69
CA GLY A 181 -10.18 -26.80 23.38
C GLY A 181 -9.15 -25.76 22.94
N VAL A 182 -8.39 -26.00 21.88
CA VAL A 182 -7.40 -25.05 21.35
C VAL A 182 -8.06 -24.12 20.32
N GLU A 183 -8.21 -22.83 20.67
CA GLU A 183 -8.48 -21.77 19.69
C GLU A 183 -7.18 -21.43 18.94
N ALA A 184 -6.94 -22.10 17.81
CA ALA A 184 -5.70 -21.93 17.05
C ALA A 184 -5.66 -20.59 16.29
N GLY A 185 -4.67 -19.75 16.57
CA GLY A 185 -4.33 -18.57 15.76
C GLY A 185 -3.37 -18.92 14.62
N ILE A 186 -3.16 -17.98 13.69
CA ILE A 186 -2.28 -18.17 12.51
C ILE A 186 -0.83 -18.56 12.89
N TYR A 187 -0.33 -18.04 14.01
CA TYR A 187 1.03 -18.34 14.50
C TYR A 187 1.20 -19.79 14.99
N ASP A 188 0.13 -20.40 15.48
CA ASP A 188 0.15 -21.77 16.02
C ASP A 188 0.26 -22.83 14.92
N LEU A 189 -0.26 -22.53 13.72
CA LEU A 189 -0.20 -23.40 12.55
C LEU A 189 1.23 -23.56 12.01
N GLN A 190 2.06 -22.51 12.10
CA GLN A 190 3.46 -22.59 11.65
C GLN A 190 4.28 -23.52 12.55
N ALA A 191 4.02 -23.52 13.85
CA ALA A 191 4.68 -24.42 14.81
C ALA A 191 4.27 -25.88 14.54
N LEU A 192 2.98 -26.13 14.31
CA LEU A 192 2.49 -27.47 13.97
C LEU A 192 3.11 -28.01 12.68
N VAL A 193 3.22 -27.17 11.63
CA VAL A 193 3.86 -27.56 10.37
C VAL A 193 5.36 -27.85 10.58
N ALA A 194 6.05 -27.11 11.44
CA ALA A 194 7.45 -27.39 11.76
C ALA A 194 7.60 -28.75 12.49
N MET A 195 6.78 -29.01 13.50
CA MET A 195 6.74 -30.30 14.22
C MET A 195 6.47 -31.47 13.27
N ALA A 196 5.55 -31.30 12.32
CA ALA A 196 5.23 -32.30 11.30
C ALA A 196 6.41 -32.67 10.42
N ARG A 197 7.21 -31.67 10.02
CA ARG A 197 8.41 -31.90 9.21
C ARG A 197 9.49 -32.63 10.00
N ASP A 198 9.68 -32.27 11.26
CA ASP A 198 10.71 -32.88 12.11
C ASP A 198 10.37 -34.34 12.44
N ALA A 199 9.10 -34.66 12.74
CA ALA A 199 8.63 -36.03 12.92
C ALA A 199 8.85 -36.89 11.66
N ARG A 200 8.48 -36.36 10.47
CA ARG A 200 8.70 -37.07 9.20
C ARG A 200 10.18 -37.32 8.89
N ARG A 201 11.06 -36.35 9.20
CA ARG A 201 12.52 -36.54 9.04
C ARG A 201 13.06 -37.65 9.93
N ALA A 202 12.46 -37.86 11.10
CA ALA A 202 12.78 -38.96 12.00
C ALA A 202 12.07 -40.28 11.63
N GLY A 203 11.32 -40.33 10.52
CA GLY A 203 10.57 -41.51 10.07
C GLY A 203 9.24 -41.74 10.81
N GLY A 204 8.77 -40.77 11.59
CA GLY A 204 7.50 -40.85 12.32
C GLY A 204 6.35 -40.11 11.66
N ARG A 205 5.15 -40.31 12.20
CA ARG A 205 3.88 -39.72 11.75
C ARG A 205 3.38 -38.68 12.73
N VAL A 206 2.54 -37.77 12.23
CA VAL A 206 1.86 -36.79 13.06
C VAL A 206 0.36 -37.03 13.07
N HIS A 207 -0.20 -37.25 14.25
CA HIS A 207 -1.61 -37.49 14.46
C HIS A 207 -2.26 -36.27 15.10
N LEU A 208 -3.36 -35.78 14.52
CA LEU A 208 -4.16 -34.69 15.10
C LEU A 208 -5.40 -35.29 15.79
N ALA A 209 -5.48 -35.16 17.11
CA ALA A 209 -6.60 -35.59 17.95
C ALA A 209 -7.44 -34.37 18.39
N GLY A 210 -8.64 -34.59 18.93
CA GLY A 210 -9.42 -33.52 19.58
C GLY A 210 -9.99 -32.42 18.67
N LEU A 211 -9.93 -32.59 17.34
CA LEU A 211 -10.44 -31.61 16.38
C LEU A 211 -11.96 -31.41 16.53
N THR A 212 -12.37 -30.20 16.91
CA THR A 212 -13.77 -29.79 16.72
C THR A 212 -14.12 -29.72 15.23
N ALA A 213 -15.40 -29.83 14.88
CA ALA A 213 -15.86 -29.72 13.49
C ALA A 213 -15.42 -28.38 12.85
N THR A 214 -15.45 -27.30 13.62
CA THR A 214 -15.01 -25.95 13.20
C THR A 214 -13.51 -25.90 12.90
N THR A 215 -12.68 -26.46 13.79
CA THR A 215 -11.22 -26.51 13.60
C THR A 215 -10.84 -27.37 12.40
N ARG A 216 -11.51 -28.51 12.21
CA ARG A 216 -11.31 -29.37 11.03
C ARG A 216 -11.63 -28.63 9.74
N GLN A 217 -12.76 -27.93 9.67
CA GLN A 217 -13.16 -27.18 8.49
C GLN A 217 -12.19 -26.02 8.17
N ALA A 218 -11.66 -25.35 9.19
CA ALA A 218 -10.66 -24.29 9.01
C ALA A 218 -9.33 -24.85 8.47
N LEU A 219 -8.86 -25.98 9.01
CA LEU A 219 -7.63 -26.64 8.57
C LEU A 219 -7.74 -27.23 7.15
N ASP A 220 -8.91 -27.75 6.78
CA ASP A 220 -9.20 -28.23 5.42
C ASP A 220 -9.19 -27.08 4.41
N ARG A 221 -9.80 -25.94 4.73
CA ARG A 221 -9.75 -24.74 3.86
C ARG A 221 -8.35 -24.21 3.61
N MET A 222 -7.43 -24.47 4.54
CA MET A 222 -6.03 -24.05 4.44
C MET A 222 -5.13 -25.11 3.79
N ASP A 223 -5.70 -26.24 3.32
CA ASP A 223 -4.97 -27.42 2.81
C ASP A 223 -3.94 -27.99 3.81
N VAL A 224 -4.07 -27.64 5.09
CA VAL A 224 -3.10 -28.01 6.14
C VAL A 224 -3.22 -29.49 6.47
N ILE A 225 -4.42 -30.09 6.43
CA ILE A 225 -4.64 -31.52 6.72
C ILE A 225 -3.84 -32.44 5.79
N LYS A 226 -3.65 -32.07 4.52
CA LYS A 226 -2.81 -32.84 3.56
C LYS A 226 -1.35 -32.93 4.00
N LEU A 227 -0.88 -32.00 4.83
CA LEU A 227 0.48 -32.04 5.38
C LEU A 227 0.63 -33.05 6.52
N PHE A 228 -0.44 -33.70 7.00
CA PHE A 228 -0.42 -34.68 8.10
C PHE A 228 -0.86 -36.09 7.67
N GLY A 229 -1.33 -36.26 6.43
CA GLY A 229 -1.63 -37.56 5.81
C GLY A 229 -0.40 -38.32 5.34
#